data_AF-A0A1V4ZX79-F1
#
_entry.id   AF-A0A1V4ZX79-F1
#
_cell.length_a   1.000
_cell.length_b   1.000
_cell.length_c   1.000
_cell.angle_alpha   90.00
_cell.angle_beta   90.00
_cell.angle_gamma   90.00
#
_symmetry.space_group_name_H-M   'P 1'
#
loop_
_entity.id
_entity.type
_entity.pdbx_description
1 polymer ?
#
loop_
_entity_poly.entity_id
_entity_poly.type
_entity_poly.pdbx_seq_one_letter_code
_entity_poly.pdbx_strand_id
1 'polypeptide(L)'
;MAVQIPDIHVSTLSRAKGDAIVAIASRKDAVHSGEFRIKVNMTFDPAADDYPVGNLEISIDLSDSARGKIWTDTIEQVNSHGKHNPTLFITGRCKHEFEEGKKIHGCRYWVMLVNNRPPKSKVTETPDIVGFVVFDRNGSRVAYGTGPVAKGDINVGPPAN
;
A
#
# COMPACT_ATOMS: atom_id res chain seq x y z
N MET A 1 29.64 0.25 -5.85
CA MET A 1 28.54 0.83 -6.65
C MET A 1 27.42 -0.19 -6.69
N ALA A 2 26.22 0.17 -6.23
CA ALA A 2 25.06 -0.70 -6.42
C ALA A 2 24.67 -0.67 -7.90
N VAL A 3 24.41 -1.84 -8.49
CA VAL A 3 23.87 -1.93 -9.85
C VAL A 3 22.49 -1.27 -9.84
N GLN A 4 22.31 -0.24 -10.65
CA GLN A 4 21.00 0.37 -10.89
C GLN A 4 20.44 -0.20 -12.19
N ILE A 5 19.28 -0.84 -12.08
CA ILE A 5 18.53 -1.32 -13.24
C ILE A 5 17.53 -0.22 -13.59
N PRO A 6 17.56 0.33 -14.82
CA PRO A 6 16.53 1.28 -15.23
C PRO A 6 15.17 0.60 -15.23
N ASP A 7 14.20 1.23 -14.58
CA ASP A 7 12.79 0.84 -14.62
C ASP A 7 11.96 1.92 -15.30
N ILE A 8 11.08 1.49 -16.21
CA ILE A 8 10.00 2.33 -16.75
C ILE A 8 8.75 1.51 -16.56
N HIS A 9 7.86 2.00 -15.71
CA HIS A 9 6.60 1.34 -15.45
C HIS A 9 5.45 2.20 -15.98
N VAL A 10 4.54 1.55 -16.72
CA VAL A 10 3.33 2.19 -17.25
C VAL A 10 2.16 1.78 -16.37
N SER A 11 1.32 2.76 -16.02
CA SER A 11 0.11 2.55 -15.23
C SER A 11 -1.02 1.99 -16.09
N THR A 12 -1.92 1.22 -15.49
CA THR A 12 -3.15 0.72 -16.13
C THR A 12 -4.36 1.37 -15.50
N LEU A 13 -5.47 1.47 -16.25
CA LEU A 13 -6.74 1.96 -15.71
C LEU A 13 -7.01 1.30 -14.36
N SER A 14 -7.18 2.11 -13.33
CA SER A 14 -7.21 1.61 -11.96
C SER A 14 -7.94 2.57 -11.04
N ARG A 15 -8.60 2.02 -10.04
CA ARG A 15 -9.22 2.79 -8.96
C ARG A 15 -9.06 2.05 -7.65
N ALA A 16 -8.71 2.77 -6.58
CA ALA A 16 -8.83 2.25 -5.23
C ALA A 16 -9.43 3.29 -4.30
N LYS A 17 -10.29 2.83 -3.40
CA LYS A 17 -10.83 3.64 -2.31
C LYS A 17 -11.04 2.78 -1.08
N GLY A 18 -10.51 3.20 0.05
CA GLY A 18 -10.64 2.44 1.28
C GLY A 18 -10.00 3.11 2.48
N ASP A 19 -10.42 2.64 3.64
CA ASP A 19 -9.84 2.96 4.94
C ASP A 19 -9.90 1.68 5.77
N ALA A 20 -8.73 1.14 6.08
CA ALA A 20 -8.60 -0.19 6.67
C ALA A 20 -7.46 -0.25 7.68
N ILE A 21 -7.63 -1.09 8.69
CA ILE A 21 -6.66 -1.40 9.73
C ILE A 21 -6.30 -2.87 9.59
N VAL A 22 -5.00 -3.15 9.51
CA VAL A 22 -4.43 -4.48 9.56
C VAL A 22 -3.77 -4.68 10.91
N ALA A 23 -4.17 -5.74 11.60
CA ALA A 23 -3.58 -6.15 12.87
C ALA A 23 -2.68 -7.37 12.65
N ILE A 24 -1.42 -7.24 13.04
CA ILE A 24 -0.44 -8.32 13.04
C ILE A 24 -0.32 -8.81 14.48
N ALA A 25 -1.09 -9.85 14.80
CA ALA A 25 -1.15 -10.42 16.16
C ALA A 25 0.24 -10.87 16.65
N SER A 26 0.98 -11.58 15.80
CA SER A 26 2.37 -11.92 16.04
C SER A 26 3.08 -12.27 14.73
N ARG A 27 4.36 -11.92 14.65
CA ARG A 27 5.29 -12.49 13.68
C ARG A 27 5.71 -13.88 14.15
N LYS A 28 6.46 -14.58 13.29
CA LYS A 28 6.99 -15.93 13.58
C LYS A 28 7.84 -15.98 14.85
N ASP A 29 8.54 -14.90 15.17
CA ASP A 29 9.37 -14.80 16.38
C ASP A 29 8.56 -14.54 17.66
N ALA A 30 7.24 -14.33 17.57
CA ALA A 30 6.33 -13.99 18.66
C ALA A 30 6.66 -12.70 19.45
N VAL A 31 7.75 -12.02 19.11
CA VAL A 31 8.20 -10.78 19.76
C VAL A 31 7.67 -9.56 19.03
N HIS A 32 7.53 -9.66 17.70
CA HIS A 32 7.06 -8.55 16.89
C HIS A 32 5.58 -8.67 16.57
N SER A 33 4.85 -7.59 16.85
CA SER A 33 3.43 -7.40 16.55
C SER A 33 3.16 -5.93 16.29
N GLY A 34 1.90 -5.62 16.00
CA GLY A 34 1.40 -4.26 15.94
C GLY A 34 0.31 -4.10 14.90
N GLU A 35 -0.02 -2.86 14.58
CA GLU A 35 -1.07 -2.52 13.64
C GLU A 35 -0.58 -1.48 12.64
N PHE A 36 -1.18 -1.50 11.47
CA PHE A 36 -1.04 -0.38 10.54
C PHE A 36 -2.39 -0.07 9.90
N ARG A 37 -2.63 1.22 9.71
CA ARG A 37 -3.83 1.73 9.04
C ARG A 37 -3.45 2.28 7.68
N ILE A 38 -4.24 1.92 6.67
CA ILE A 38 -4.12 2.44 5.33
C ILE A 38 -5.37 3.22 4.97
N LYS A 39 -5.19 4.40 4.39
CA LYS A 39 -6.26 5.19 3.78
C LYS A 39 -5.86 5.48 2.35
N VAL A 40 -6.68 5.05 1.41
CA VAL A 40 -6.39 5.16 -0.02
C VAL A 40 -7.59 5.75 -0.75
N ASN A 41 -7.31 6.67 -1.67
CA ASN A 41 -8.27 7.15 -2.64
C ASN A 41 -7.49 7.59 -3.89
N MET A 42 -7.56 6.78 -4.93
CA MET A 42 -6.84 6.99 -6.17
C MET A 42 -7.62 6.57 -7.39
N THR A 43 -7.29 7.19 -8.51
CA THR A 43 -7.86 6.92 -9.82
C THR A 43 -6.80 7.16 -10.89
N PHE A 44 -6.87 6.39 -11.95
CA PHE A 44 -6.13 6.63 -13.17
C PHE A 44 -6.93 6.06 -14.33
N ASP A 45 -7.23 6.89 -15.32
CA ASP A 45 -7.77 6.49 -16.61
C ASP A 45 -6.81 6.93 -17.73
N PRO A 46 -6.10 6.02 -18.42
CA PRO A 46 -5.17 6.38 -19.47
C PRO A 46 -5.83 7.07 -20.68
N ALA A 47 -7.16 7.06 -20.80
CA ALA A 47 -7.89 7.80 -21.82
C ALA A 47 -8.17 9.27 -21.44
N ALA A 48 -8.09 9.62 -20.15
CA ALA A 48 -8.48 10.93 -19.63
C ALA A 48 -7.39 11.62 -18.80
N ASP A 49 -6.47 10.86 -18.20
CA ASP A 49 -5.45 11.32 -17.27
C ASP A 49 -4.04 11.11 -17.85
N ASP A 50 -3.17 12.10 -17.71
CA ASP A 50 -1.75 11.95 -18.08
C ASP A 50 -0.98 11.04 -17.10
N TYR A 51 -1.35 11.09 -15.80
CA TYR A 51 -0.70 10.36 -14.72
C TYR A 51 -1.70 9.96 -13.63
N PRO A 52 -1.42 8.93 -12.82
CA PRO A 52 -2.27 8.57 -11.69
C PRO A 52 -2.39 9.69 -10.66
N VAL A 53 -3.60 9.89 -10.15
CA VAL A 53 -3.89 10.93 -9.15
C VAL A 53 -4.57 10.34 -7.92
N GLY A 54 -4.39 11.01 -6.78
CA GLY A 54 -5.03 10.63 -5.53
C GLY A 54 -4.11 10.76 -4.33
N ASN A 55 -4.50 10.09 -3.25
CA ASN A 55 -3.78 10.09 -1.99
C ASN A 55 -3.78 8.69 -1.36
N LEU A 56 -2.63 8.36 -0.79
CA LEU A 56 -2.40 7.21 0.07
C LEU A 56 -1.73 7.73 1.36
N GLU A 57 -2.27 7.31 2.49
CA GLU A 57 -1.72 7.53 3.83
C GLU A 57 -1.59 6.19 4.54
N ILE A 58 -0.45 5.96 5.19
CA ILE A 58 -0.21 4.77 6.01
C ILE A 58 0.26 5.23 7.39
N SER A 59 -0.50 4.89 8.42
CA SER A 59 -0.09 5.01 9.82
C SER A 59 0.46 3.68 10.29
N ILE A 60 1.66 3.69 10.86
CA ILE A 60 2.46 2.51 11.16
C ILE A 60 2.72 2.48 12.67
N ASP A 61 2.20 1.46 13.35
CA ASP A 61 2.51 1.13 14.73
C ASP A 61 2.94 -0.33 14.81
N LEU A 62 4.10 -0.62 14.24
CA LEU A 62 4.71 -1.93 14.23
C LEU A 62 5.99 -1.90 15.06
N SER A 63 6.18 -2.92 15.88
CA SER A 63 7.36 -3.07 16.75
C SER A 63 8.67 -3.31 16.00
N ASP A 64 8.62 -3.84 14.78
CA ASP A 64 9.79 -4.15 13.93
C ASP A 64 10.11 -3.09 12.87
N SER A 65 9.38 -1.96 12.87
CA SER A 65 9.45 -0.93 11.82
C SER A 65 9.65 0.48 12.39
N ALA A 66 9.86 1.48 11.53
CA ALA A 66 9.70 2.87 11.95
C ALA A 66 8.22 3.16 12.24
N ARG A 67 7.93 3.65 13.45
CA ARG A 67 6.59 4.08 13.86
C ARG A 67 6.34 5.51 13.45
N GLY A 68 5.11 5.79 13.04
CA GLY A 68 4.69 7.12 12.58
C GLY A 68 3.79 7.04 11.37
N LYS A 69 3.84 8.06 10.52
CA LYS A 69 2.97 8.16 9.35
C LYS A 69 3.75 8.45 8.10
N ILE A 70 3.29 7.88 6.99
CA ILE A 70 3.69 8.30 5.66
C ILE A 70 2.46 8.68 4.85
N TRP A 71 2.63 9.63 3.95
CA TRP A 71 1.59 9.99 2.98
C TRP A 71 2.22 10.29 1.64
N THR A 72 1.39 10.20 0.61
CA THR A 72 1.83 10.36 -0.78
C THR A 72 2.36 11.77 -1.02
N ASP A 73 3.52 11.84 -1.67
CA ASP A 73 4.02 13.05 -2.32
C ASP A 73 3.75 12.96 -3.83
N THR A 74 4.19 11.87 -4.46
CA THR A 74 3.87 11.57 -5.86
C THR A 74 3.50 10.11 -6.03
N ILE A 75 2.51 9.84 -6.88
CA ILE A 75 2.19 8.50 -7.36
C ILE A 75 2.92 8.32 -8.68
N GLU A 76 3.81 7.34 -8.73
CA GLU A 76 4.62 7.07 -9.93
C GLU A 76 3.97 5.97 -10.78
N GLN A 77 3.29 5.03 -10.13
CA GLN A 77 2.66 3.92 -10.83
C GLN A 77 1.44 3.40 -10.07
N VAL A 78 0.42 3.03 -10.84
CA VAL A 78 -0.75 2.29 -10.37
C VAL A 78 -1.12 1.22 -11.39
N ASN A 79 -1.13 -0.05 -10.96
CA ASN A 79 -1.51 -1.17 -11.81
C ASN A 79 -2.50 -2.08 -11.11
N SER A 80 -3.67 -2.26 -11.72
CA SER A 80 -4.67 -3.22 -11.26
C SER A 80 -4.74 -4.45 -12.16
N HIS A 81 -5.05 -5.60 -11.58
CA HIS A 81 -5.32 -6.85 -12.29
C HIS A 81 -6.22 -7.79 -11.47
N GLY A 82 -6.69 -8.86 -12.10
CA GLY A 82 -7.47 -9.91 -11.43
C GLY A 82 -8.98 -9.68 -11.50
N LYS A 83 -9.70 -10.70 -11.97
CA LYS A 83 -11.17 -10.67 -12.12
C LYS A 83 -11.90 -11.03 -10.82
N HIS A 84 -11.42 -12.07 -10.14
CA HIS A 84 -12.07 -12.63 -8.95
C HIS A 84 -11.57 -12.02 -7.64
N ASN A 85 -10.31 -11.60 -7.63
CA ASN A 85 -9.65 -10.93 -6.51
C ASN A 85 -8.91 -9.70 -7.08
N PRO A 86 -9.63 -8.59 -7.35
CA PRO A 86 -9.01 -7.38 -7.87
C PRO A 86 -7.84 -6.97 -6.97
N THR A 87 -6.66 -6.93 -7.56
CA THR A 87 -5.39 -6.62 -6.90
C THR A 87 -4.83 -5.36 -7.51
N LEU A 88 -4.32 -4.47 -6.68
CA LEU A 88 -3.73 -3.20 -7.07
C LEU A 88 -2.33 -3.08 -6.49
N PHE A 89 -1.38 -2.68 -7.34
CA PHE A 89 -0.05 -2.26 -6.93
C PHE A 89 0.13 -0.77 -7.13
N ILE A 90 0.74 -0.11 -6.16
CA ILE A 90 0.98 1.32 -6.15
C ILE A 90 2.43 1.56 -5.77
N THR A 91 3.13 2.40 -6.52
CA THR A 91 4.46 2.89 -6.14
C THR A 91 4.53 4.40 -6.22
N GLY A 92 5.46 4.96 -5.46
CA GLY A 92 5.72 6.39 -5.52
C GLY A 92 6.64 6.89 -4.42
N ARG A 93 6.63 8.21 -4.27
CA ARG A 93 7.39 8.93 -3.24
C ARG A 93 6.45 9.39 -2.14
N CYS A 94 6.96 9.41 -0.91
CA CYS A 94 6.21 9.80 0.26
C CYS A 94 6.84 10.98 0.98
N LYS A 95 6.01 11.67 1.74
CA LYS A 95 6.40 12.44 2.91
C LYS A 95 6.21 11.56 4.15
N HIS A 96 6.92 11.87 5.21
CA HIS A 96 6.89 11.08 6.43
C HIS A 96 6.97 11.95 7.68
N GLU A 97 6.39 11.41 8.75
CA GLU A 97 6.50 11.89 10.11
C GLU A 97 6.70 10.66 11.00
N PHE A 98 7.97 10.29 11.20
CA PHE A 98 8.35 9.20 12.10
C PHE A 98 8.71 9.75 13.49
N GLU A 99 8.52 8.91 14.51
CA GLU A 99 8.90 9.23 15.90
C GLU A 99 10.38 9.63 16.01
N GLU A 100 10.69 10.44 17.04
CA GLU A 100 12.04 11.00 17.26
C GLU A 100 13.12 9.91 17.23
N GLY A 101 14.19 10.17 16.47
CA GLY A 101 15.35 9.27 16.33
C GLY A 101 15.44 8.52 14.99
N LYS A 102 14.37 8.49 14.17
CA LYS A 102 14.39 7.88 12.82
C LYS A 102 14.19 8.92 11.71
N LYS A 103 15.14 9.84 11.55
CA LYS A 103 15.19 10.70 10.35
C LYS A 103 15.71 9.88 9.18
N ILE A 104 14.83 9.62 8.20
CA ILE A 104 15.23 9.03 6.91
C ILE A 104 15.38 10.13 5.86
N HIS A 105 16.31 9.92 4.92
CA HIS A 105 16.47 10.77 3.75
C HIS A 105 15.86 10.08 2.54
N GLY A 106 14.92 10.76 1.86
CA GLY A 106 14.11 10.14 0.82
C GLY A 106 13.09 9.15 1.40
N CYS A 107 11.96 9.01 0.74
CA CYS A 107 10.90 8.11 1.14
C CYS A 107 10.22 7.60 -0.13
N ARG A 108 10.31 6.30 -0.36
CA ARG A 108 9.62 5.60 -1.44
C ARG A 108 8.75 4.52 -0.86
N TYR A 109 7.59 4.29 -1.45
CA TYR A 109 6.69 3.25 -1.00
C TYR A 109 6.31 2.31 -2.15
N TRP A 110 6.00 1.09 -1.76
CA TRP A 110 5.27 0.13 -2.58
C TRP A 110 4.12 -0.41 -1.75
N VAL A 111 2.93 -0.48 -2.34
CA VAL A 111 1.70 -0.97 -1.69
C VAL A 111 1.02 -1.98 -2.59
N MET A 112 0.51 -3.03 -1.98
CA MET A 112 -0.38 -4.01 -2.57
C MET A 112 -1.72 -3.99 -1.83
N LEU A 113 -2.81 -3.87 -2.59
CA LEU A 113 -4.18 -3.98 -2.09
C LEU A 113 -4.87 -5.15 -2.79
N VAL A 114 -5.47 -6.05 -2.05
CA VAL A 114 -6.26 -7.16 -2.60
C VAL A 114 -7.66 -7.07 -2.05
N ASN A 115 -8.63 -6.86 -2.96
CA ASN A 115 -10.05 -6.91 -2.65
C ASN A 115 -10.53 -8.36 -2.73
N ASN A 116 -10.78 -8.97 -1.58
CA ASN A 116 -11.23 -10.37 -1.48
C ASN A 116 -12.74 -10.51 -1.33
N ARG A 117 -13.50 -9.40 -1.27
CA ARG A 117 -14.95 -9.47 -1.16
C ARG A 117 -15.58 -10.03 -2.44
N PRO A 118 -16.33 -11.13 -2.36
CA PRO A 118 -17.13 -11.58 -3.49
C PRO A 118 -18.30 -10.59 -3.71
N PRO A 119 -18.72 -10.34 -4.96
CA PRO A 119 -19.75 -9.35 -5.26
C PRO A 119 -21.10 -9.52 -4.53
N LYS A 120 -21.41 -10.72 -3.99
CA LYS A 120 -22.71 -11.07 -3.36
C LYS A 120 -22.65 -12.31 -2.43
N SER A 121 -21.93 -12.33 -1.31
CA SER A 121 -21.94 -13.52 -0.41
C SER A 121 -22.25 -13.19 1.05
N LYS A 122 -23.11 -14.03 1.66
CA LYS A 122 -23.52 -14.06 3.08
C LYS A 122 -22.71 -15.08 3.92
N VAL A 123 -21.56 -15.55 3.43
CA VAL A 123 -20.68 -16.49 4.13
C VAL A 123 -19.42 -15.76 4.56
N THR A 124 -18.90 -16.12 5.74
CA THR A 124 -17.66 -15.66 6.39
C THR A 124 -16.70 -14.98 5.41
N GLU A 125 -16.69 -13.66 5.43
CA GLU A 125 -15.93 -12.83 4.48
C GLU A 125 -14.44 -13.18 4.55
N THR A 126 -13.82 -13.53 3.43
CA THR A 126 -12.36 -13.58 3.35
C THR A 126 -11.89 -12.12 3.41
N PRO A 127 -11.09 -11.73 4.41
CA PRO A 127 -10.69 -10.34 4.58
C PRO A 127 -9.81 -9.89 3.40
N ASP A 128 -9.92 -8.62 3.06
CA ASP A 128 -8.99 -7.97 2.14
C ASP A 128 -7.56 -8.11 2.65
N ILE A 129 -6.58 -8.06 1.75
CA ILE A 129 -5.17 -8.12 2.12
C ILE A 129 -4.50 -6.81 1.75
N VAL A 130 -3.72 -6.28 2.69
CA VAL A 130 -2.87 -5.11 2.45
C VAL A 130 -1.43 -5.51 2.72
N GLY A 131 -0.56 -5.15 1.79
CA GLY A 131 0.88 -5.18 1.95
C GLY A 131 1.50 -3.81 1.68
N PHE A 132 2.54 -3.45 2.40
CA PHE A 132 3.34 -2.28 2.08
C PHE A 132 4.81 -2.49 2.43
N VAL A 133 5.67 -1.73 1.76
CA VAL A 133 7.07 -1.54 2.14
C VAL A 133 7.48 -0.10 1.86
N VAL A 134 8.32 0.44 2.74
CA VAL A 134 8.88 1.78 2.65
C VAL A 134 10.40 1.68 2.62
N PHE A 135 11.02 2.43 1.72
CA PHE A 135 12.47 2.51 1.56
C PHE A 135 12.98 3.95 1.69
N ASP A 136 14.20 4.09 2.21
CA ASP A 136 14.94 5.35 2.15
C ASP A 136 15.62 5.54 0.77
N ARG A 137 16.32 6.66 0.58
CA ARG A 137 17.04 6.96 -0.68
C ARG A 137 18.10 5.92 -1.05
N ASN A 138 18.61 5.17 -0.08
CA ASN A 138 19.67 4.18 -0.27
C ASN A 138 19.08 2.79 -0.59
N GLY A 139 17.75 2.67 -0.66
CA GLY A 139 17.06 1.38 -0.80
C GLY A 139 17.01 0.58 0.49
N SER A 140 17.33 1.18 1.64
CA SER A 140 17.23 0.52 2.94
C SER A 140 15.78 0.48 3.39
N ARG A 141 15.30 -0.69 3.84
CA ARG A 141 13.92 -0.87 4.30
C ARG A 141 13.70 -0.13 5.61
N VAL A 142 12.71 0.76 5.63
CA VAL A 142 12.34 1.59 6.79
C VAL A 142 11.18 0.99 7.57
N ALA A 143 10.15 0.53 6.84
CA ALA A 143 8.95 -0.07 7.42
C ALA A 143 8.33 -1.04 6.43
N TYR A 144 7.63 -2.06 6.95
CA TYR A 144 6.90 -3.01 6.12
C TYR A 144 5.81 -3.71 6.92
N GLY A 145 4.73 -4.04 6.25
CA GLY A 145 3.62 -4.74 6.87
C GLY A 145 2.83 -5.50 5.82
N THR A 146 2.31 -6.67 6.18
CA THR A 146 1.37 -7.38 5.32
C THR A 146 0.45 -8.20 6.19
N GLY A 147 -0.82 -8.25 5.83
CA GLY A 147 -1.80 -9.03 6.57
C GLY A 147 -3.24 -8.81 6.11
N PRO A 148 -4.16 -9.62 6.65
CA PRO A 148 -5.59 -9.43 6.43
C PRO A 148 -6.10 -8.17 7.13
N VAL A 149 -7.06 -7.49 6.51
CA VAL A 149 -7.79 -6.38 7.13
C VAL A 149 -8.57 -6.89 8.33
N ALA A 150 -8.31 -6.30 9.50
CA ALA A 150 -9.02 -6.58 10.74
C ALA A 150 -10.25 -5.68 10.92
N LYS A 151 -10.20 -4.45 10.40
CA LYS A 151 -11.30 -3.47 10.47
C LYS A 151 -11.28 -2.54 9.27
N GLY A 152 -12.44 -2.16 8.76
CA GLY A 152 -12.56 -1.30 7.58
C GLY A 152 -12.67 -2.11 6.29
N ASP A 153 -12.45 -1.47 5.15
CA ASP A 153 -12.69 -2.07 3.83
C ASP A 153 -11.84 -1.40 2.74
N ILE A 154 -11.45 -2.16 1.72
CA ILE A 154 -10.70 -1.66 0.57
C ILE A 154 -11.35 -2.09 -0.73
N ASN A 155 -11.87 -1.11 -1.45
CA ASN A 155 -12.45 -1.35 -2.75
C ASN A 155 -11.40 -1.08 -3.83
N VAL A 156 -11.04 -2.14 -4.56
CA VAL A 156 -10.27 -2.07 -5.80
C VAL A 156 -11.25 -2.19 -6.97
N GLY A 157 -11.31 -1.16 -7.80
CA GLY A 157 -12.10 -1.10 -9.03
C GLY A 157 -11.28 -1.60 -10.22
N PRO A 158 -11.95 -2.10 -11.27
CA PRO A 158 -11.29 -2.88 -12.32
C PRO A 158 -10.34 -2.03 -13.18
N PRO A 159 -9.33 -2.68 -13.78
CA PRO A 159 -8.82 -2.26 -15.09
C PRO A 159 -9.93 -2.47 -16.11
N ALA A 160 -10.24 -1.48 -16.97
CA ALA A 160 -11.19 -1.76 -18.05
C ALA A 160 -10.68 -2.94 -18.86
N ASN A 161 -11.62 -3.82 -19.22
CA ASN A 161 -11.46 -4.71 -20.34
C ASN A 161 -11.61 -3.92 -21.64
#